data_AF-A0A7X6Y1T1-F1
#
_entry.id   AF-A0A7X6Y1T1-F1
#
_cell.length_a   1.000
_cell.length_b   1.000
_cell.length_c   1.000
_cell.angle_alpha   90.00
_cell.angle_beta   90.00
_cell.angle_gamma   90.00
#
_symmetry.space_group_name_H-M   'P 1'
#
loop_
_entity.id
_entity.type
_entity.pdbx_description
1 polymer ?
#
loop_
_entity_poly.entity_id
_entity_poly.type
_entity_poly.pdbx_seq_one_letter_code
_entity_poly.pdbx_strand_id
1 'polypeptide(L)'
;MFKVTLSVFLIGHFLGDFYLQTNKLADSKEKSFKDLLVHSFIYLFSIALIVITILGFSFLKWAILVSLIHFFVDLFKFYLSKNNKIKRKRKKFLYILDQLIHIITILIVTVRINYMKQLSTQTYFRVFQTF
;
A
#
# COMPACT_ATOMS: atom_id res chain seq x y z
N MET A 1 -9.69 -11.58 12.33
CA MET A 1 -8.47 -11.42 11.51
C MET A 1 -8.19 -9.97 11.09
N PHE A 2 -9.18 -9.08 11.13
CA PHE A 2 -9.02 -7.66 10.74
C PHE A 2 -7.76 -6.99 11.30
N LYS A 3 -7.56 -7.04 12.62
CA LYS A 3 -6.40 -6.42 13.28
C LYS A 3 -5.07 -6.92 12.73
N VAL A 4 -4.92 -8.24 12.57
CA VAL A 4 -3.69 -8.86 12.03
C VAL A 4 -3.44 -8.42 10.59
N THR A 5 -4.45 -8.49 9.72
CA THR A 5 -4.32 -8.06 8.32
C THR A 5 -3.95 -6.58 8.26
N LEU A 6 -4.63 -5.72 9.01
CA LEU A 6 -4.33 -4.28 9.05
C LEU A 6 -2.87 -4.03 9.47
N SER A 7 -2.43 -4.66 10.56
CA SER A 7 -1.06 -4.53 11.06
C SER A 7 -0.02 -4.97 10.03
N VAL A 8 -0.23 -6.09 9.34
CA VAL A 8 0.70 -6.58 8.31
C VAL A 8 0.85 -5.58 7.16
N PHE A 9 -0.27 -5.06 6.63
CA PHE A 9 -0.22 -4.09 5.54
C PHE A 9 0.39 -2.75 5.99
N LEU A 10 0.08 -2.28 7.21
CA LEU A 10 0.69 -1.06 7.74
C LEU A 10 2.20 -1.21 7.96
N ILE A 11 2.66 -2.33 8.53
CA ILE A 11 4.09 -2.58 8.70
C ILE A 11 4.79 -2.66 7.34
N GLY A 12 4.22 -3.40 6.38
CA GLY A 12 4.78 -3.48 5.03
C GLY A 12 4.88 -2.12 4.33
N HIS A 13 3.87 -1.27 4.50
CA HIS A 13 3.87 0.10 4.02
C HIS A 13 4.97 0.93 4.68
N PHE A 14 5.05 0.92 6.01
CA PHE A 14 6.08 1.69 6.73
C PHE A 14 7.50 1.21 6.39
N LEU A 15 7.70 -0.10 6.25
CA LEU A 15 8.97 -0.66 5.81
C LEU A 15 9.36 -0.15 4.42
N GLY A 16 8.42 -0.17 3.47
CA GLY A 16 8.66 0.28 2.10
C GLY A 16 8.96 1.77 2.00
N ASP A 17 8.12 2.62 2.61
CA ASP A 17 8.20 4.08 2.46
C ASP A 17 9.23 4.76 3.37
N PHE A 18 9.62 4.16 4.50
CA PHE A 18 10.49 4.80 5.48
C PHE A 18 11.80 4.08 5.76
N TYR A 19 11.78 2.75 5.92
CA TYR A 19 12.98 2.01 6.31
C TYR A 19 13.83 1.59 5.12
N LEU A 20 13.19 1.12 4.05
CA LEU A 20 13.86 0.62 2.84
C LEU A 20 14.07 1.73 1.79
N GLN A 21 13.31 2.81 1.87
CA GLN A 21 13.52 4.00 1.04
C GLN A 21 14.58 4.92 1.68
N THR A 22 15.63 5.23 0.94
CA THR A 22 16.63 6.22 1.39
C THR A 22 16.12 7.66 1.23
N ASN A 23 16.62 8.59 2.04
CA ASN A 23 16.30 10.03 1.89
C ASN A 23 16.58 10.54 0.46
N LYS A 24 17.68 10.07 -0.16
CA LYS A 24 18.02 10.41 -1.54
C LYS A 24 16.96 9.94 -2.53
N LEU A 25 16.47 8.69 -2.37
CA LEU A 25 15.43 8.12 -3.22
C LEU A 25 14.09 8.85 -3.01
N ALA A 26 13.77 9.22 -1.77
CA ALA A 26 12.58 10.00 -1.44
C ALA A 26 12.56 11.36 -2.16
N ASP A 27 13.70 12.05 -2.19
CA ASP A 27 13.83 13.34 -2.86
C ASP A 27 13.87 13.22 -4.39
N SER A 28 14.47 12.14 -4.91
CA SER A 28 14.69 11.97 -6.34
C SER A 28 13.49 11.33 -7.06
N LYS A 29 12.68 10.51 -6.40
CA LYS A 29 11.44 9.94 -6.97
C LYS A 29 10.41 11.00 -7.37
N GLU A 30 10.45 12.19 -6.74
CA GLU A 30 9.61 13.33 -7.12
C GLU A 30 10.11 14.07 -8.38
N LYS A 31 11.30 13.73 -8.89
CA LYS A 31 11.96 14.41 -10.02
C LYS A 31 12.32 13.47 -11.17
N SER A 32 12.52 12.18 -10.88
CA SER A 32 12.92 11.15 -11.82
C SER A 32 11.91 10.00 -11.82
N PHE A 33 11.31 9.74 -12.99
CA PHE A 33 10.40 8.61 -13.16
C PHE A 33 11.10 7.26 -12.92
N LYS A 34 12.40 7.16 -13.24
CA LYS A 34 13.19 5.96 -12.95
C LYS A 34 13.27 5.69 -11.45
N ASP A 35 13.47 6.74 -10.65
CA ASP A 35 13.58 6.61 -9.20
C ASP A 35 12.23 6.29 -8.57
N LEU A 36 11.13 6.81 -9.15
CA LEU A 36 9.77 6.39 -8.80
C LEU A 36 9.52 4.90 -9.05
N LEU A 37 10.00 4.36 -10.18
CA LEU A 37 9.88 2.93 -10.46
C LEU A 37 10.71 2.07 -9.49
N VAL A 38 11.93 2.51 -9.18
CA VAL A 38 12.79 1.84 -8.18
C VAL A 38 12.09 1.81 -6.82
N HIS A 39 11.52 2.95 -6.39
CA HIS A 39 10.75 3.02 -5.15
C HIS A 39 9.56 2.06 -5.15
N SER A 40 8.77 2.08 -6.22
CA SER A 40 7.60 1.20 -6.37
C SER A 40 7.96 -0.28 -6.30
N PHE A 41 9.11 -0.66 -6.85
CA PHE A 41 9.61 -2.05 -6.78
C PHE A 41 10.05 -2.42 -5.37
N ILE A 42 10.77 -1.54 -4.66
CA ILE A 42 11.15 -1.73 -3.25
C ILE A 42 9.89 -1.88 -2.39
N TYR A 43 8.90 -1.01 -2.62
CA TYR A 43 7.63 -1.04 -1.90
C TYR A 43 6.87 -2.34 -2.14
N LEU A 44 6.73 -2.77 -3.41
CA LEU A 44 6.11 -4.05 -3.77
C LEU A 44 6.82 -5.23 -3.12
N PHE A 45 8.16 -5.26 -3.17
CA PHE A 45 8.93 -6.33 -2.57
C PHE A 45 8.73 -6.37 -1.04
N SER A 46 8.79 -5.22 -0.38
CA SER A 46 8.55 -5.08 1.07
C SER A 46 7.20 -5.66 1.48
N ILE A 47 6.13 -5.21 0.82
CA ILE A 47 4.77 -5.61 1.20
C ILE A 47 4.47 -7.05 0.80
N ALA A 48 4.97 -7.53 -0.35
CA ALA A 48 4.81 -8.91 -0.79
C ALA A 48 5.51 -9.87 0.18
N LEU A 49 6.74 -9.56 0.60
CA LEU A 49 7.51 -10.38 1.52
C LEU A 49 6.76 -10.57 2.84
N ILE A 50 6.36 -9.48 3.50
CA ILE A 50 5.69 -9.57 4.80
C ILE A 50 4.31 -10.20 4.72
N VAL A 51 3.56 -9.95 3.64
CA VAL A 51 2.25 -10.56 3.41
C VAL A 51 2.37 -12.06 3.19
N ILE A 52 3.33 -12.51 2.37
CA ILE A 52 3.54 -13.95 2.14
C ILE A 52 3.98 -14.64 3.44
N THR A 53 4.91 -14.05 4.19
CA THR A 53 5.42 -14.65 5.43
C THR A 53 4.35 -14.79 6.52
N ILE A 54 3.45 -13.82 6.68
CA ILE A 54 2.51 -13.79 7.80
C ILE A 54 1.10 -14.26 7.41
N LEU A 55 0.62 -13.89 6.22
CA LEU A 55 -0.75 -14.18 5.78
C LEU A 55 -0.81 -15.30 4.74
N GLY A 56 0.30 -15.62 4.08
CA GLY A 56 0.42 -16.65 3.06
C GLY A 56 0.15 -16.16 1.63
N PHE A 57 0.48 -17.00 0.66
CA PHE A 57 0.38 -16.70 -0.78
C PHE A 57 -1.01 -16.30 -1.26
N SER A 58 -2.08 -16.75 -0.60
CA SER A 58 -3.46 -16.39 -0.95
C SER A 58 -3.75 -14.88 -0.82
N PHE A 59 -2.91 -14.14 -0.09
CA PHE A 59 -3.01 -12.70 0.09
C PHE A 59 -2.13 -11.88 -0.87
N LEU A 60 -1.28 -12.52 -1.68
CA LEU A 60 -0.34 -11.84 -2.59
C LEU A 60 -1.06 -10.91 -3.58
N LYS A 61 -2.24 -11.30 -4.08
CA LYS A 61 -3.06 -10.44 -4.95
C LYS A 61 -3.42 -9.10 -4.32
N TRP A 62 -3.63 -9.07 -2.99
CA TRP A 62 -3.94 -7.85 -2.26
C TRP A 62 -2.70 -6.99 -2.02
N ALA A 63 -1.53 -7.63 -1.81
CA ALA A 63 -0.25 -6.93 -1.76
C ALA A 63 0.02 -6.21 -3.09
N ILE A 64 -0.13 -6.91 -4.23
CA ILE A 64 0.02 -6.33 -5.57
C ILE A 64 -0.96 -5.17 -5.78
N LEU A 65 -2.23 -5.32 -5.40
CA LEU A 65 -3.22 -4.25 -5.51
C LEU A 65 -2.82 -3.00 -4.72
N VAL A 66 -2.39 -3.16 -3.47
CA VAL A 66 -1.94 -2.03 -2.63
C VAL A 66 -0.70 -1.37 -3.22
N SER A 67 0.26 -2.13 -3.74
CA SER A 67 1.44 -1.59 -4.40
C SER A 67 1.13 -0.82 -5.68
N LEU A 68 0.15 -1.29 -6.48
CA LEU A 68 -0.29 -0.58 -7.67
C LEU A 68 -0.93 0.76 -7.30
N ILE A 69 -1.82 0.77 -6.29
CA ILE A 69 -2.44 2.01 -5.84
C ILE A 69 -1.38 2.97 -5.30
N HIS A 70 -0.43 2.47 -4.49
CA HIS A 70 0.70 3.26 -4.00
C HIS A 70 1.50 3.90 -5.14
N PHE A 71 1.87 3.12 -6.16
CA PHE A 71 2.55 3.64 -7.36
C PHE A 71 1.76 4.76 -8.03
N PHE A 72 0.45 4.61 -8.21
CA PHE A 72 -0.37 5.66 -8.85
C PHE A 72 -0.48 6.93 -8.01
N VAL A 73 -0.54 6.82 -6.69
CA VAL A 73 -0.56 7.97 -5.77
C VAL A 73 0.77 8.72 -5.85
N ASP A 74 1.89 8.00 -5.75
CA ASP A 74 3.23 8.58 -5.89
C ASP A 74 3.45 9.16 -7.30
N LEU A 75 2.89 8.55 -8.35
CA LEU A 75 2.93 9.05 -9.72
C LEU A 75 2.18 10.38 -9.87
N PHE A 76 1.00 10.50 -9.26
CA PHE A 76 0.26 11.76 -9.24
C PHE A 76 1.05 12.86 -8.53
N LYS A 77 1.66 12.51 -7.39
CA LYS A 77 2.54 13.42 -6.64
C LYS A 77 3.77 13.82 -7.45
N PHE A 78 4.39 12.91 -8.20
CA PHE A 78 5.49 13.19 -9.11
C PHE A 78 5.12 14.27 -10.14
N TYR A 79 3.95 14.15 -10.78
CA TYR A 79 3.50 15.16 -11.75
C TYR A 79 3.22 16.53 -11.11
N LEU A 80 2.69 16.55 -9.88
CA LEU A 80 2.51 17.79 -9.13
C LEU A 80 3.85 18.44 -8.76
N SER A 81 4.81 17.65 -8.26
CA SER A 81 6.12 18.13 -7.82
C SER A 81 7.02 18.58 -8.97
N LYS A 82 6.87 18.01 -10.18
CA LYS A 82 7.66 18.35 -11.38
C LYS A 82 7.63 19.84 -11.73
N ASN A 83 6.55 20.55 -11.42
CA ASN A 83 6.39 21.95 -11.78
C ASN A 83 7.19 22.96 -10.94
N ASN A 84 8.02 22.51 -9.96
CA ASN A 84 9.01 23.28 -9.17
C ASN A 84 8.54 24.59 -8.47
N LYS A 85 7.30 25.04 -8.66
CA LYS A 85 6.73 26.30 -8.13
C LYS A 85 5.98 26.13 -6.80
N ILE A 86 6.00 24.92 -6.22
CA ILE A 86 5.24 24.61 -5.00
C ILE A 86 5.96 25.18 -3.77
N LYS A 87 5.32 26.15 -3.10
CA LYS A 87 5.78 26.73 -1.82
C LYS A 87 5.97 25.63 -0.76
N ARG A 88 6.96 25.79 0.13
CA ARG A 88 7.30 24.84 1.21
C ARG A 88 6.10 24.38 2.06
N LYS A 89 5.17 25.29 2.41
CA LYS A 89 3.94 24.93 3.15
C LYS A 89 3.07 23.93 2.37
N ARG A 90 2.93 24.11 1.05
CA ARG A 90 2.17 23.20 0.19
C ARG A 90 2.86 21.83 0.05
N LYS A 91 4.19 21.78 0.01
CA LYS A 91 4.93 20.49 -0.01
C LYS A 91 4.64 19.64 1.23
N LYS A 92 4.64 20.24 2.43
CA LYS A 92 4.28 19.54 3.67
C LYS A 92 2.84 19.03 3.65
N PHE A 93 1.90 19.85 3.17
CA PHE A 93 0.50 19.45 3.04
C PHE A 93 0.31 18.29 2.06
N LEU A 94 0.96 18.35 0.89
CA LEU A 94 0.94 17.27 -0.11
C LEU A 94 1.50 15.97 0.46
N TYR A 95 2.58 16.04 1.25
CA TYR A 95 3.13 14.88 1.94
C TYR A 95 2.16 14.27 2.96
N ILE A 96 1.48 15.08 3.77
CA ILE A 96 0.49 14.55 4.73
C ILE A 96 -0.69 13.92 3.99
N LEU A 97 -1.19 14.58 2.94
CA LEU A 97 -2.29 14.08 2.13
C LEU A 97 -1.94 12.75 1.46
N ASP A 98 -0.74 12.65 0.91
CA ASP A 98 -0.17 11.44 0.32
C ASP A 98 -0.20 10.26 1.31
N GLN A 99 0.35 10.43 2.51
CA GLN A 99 0.36 9.38 3.53
C GLN A 99 -1.06 8.99 3.99
N LEU A 100 -1.99 9.95 4.08
CA LEU A 100 -3.39 9.67 4.40
C LEU A 100 -4.06 8.82 3.31
N ILE A 101 -3.82 9.10 2.03
CA ILE A 101 -4.39 8.32 0.91
C ILE A 101 -3.89 6.88 0.98
N HIS A 102 -2.60 6.66 1.28
CA HIS A 102 -2.04 5.31 1.45
C HIS A 102 -2.68 4.55 2.61
N ILE A 103 -2.83 5.19 3.78
CA ILE A 103 -3.48 4.57 4.94
C ILE A 103 -4.95 4.25 4.66
N ILE A 104 -5.70 5.17 4.03
CA ILE A 104 -7.09 4.94 3.63
C ILE A 104 -7.18 3.77 2.66
N THR A 105 -6.26 3.68 1.69
CA THR A 105 -6.18 2.54 0.76
C THR A 105 -6.01 1.22 1.51
N ILE A 106 -5.08 1.17 2.47
CA ILE A 106 -4.83 -0.02 3.29
C ILE A 106 -6.08 -0.40 4.10
N LEU A 107 -6.78 0.58 4.69
CA LEU A 107 -8.01 0.35 5.43
C LEU A 107 -9.11 -0.25 4.54
N ILE A 108 -9.33 0.33 3.36
CA ILE A 108 -10.33 -0.16 2.39
C ILE A 108 -10.02 -1.60 1.97
N VAL A 109 -8.76 -1.88 1.60
CA VAL A 109 -8.34 -3.23 1.20
C VAL A 109 -8.53 -4.22 2.36
N THR A 110 -8.17 -3.82 3.58
CA THR A 110 -8.35 -4.65 4.77
C THR A 110 -9.83 -4.96 5.03
N VAL A 111 -10.71 -3.97 4.94
CA VAL A 111 -12.16 -4.18 5.09
C VAL A 111 -12.67 -5.14 4.01
N ARG A 112 -12.26 -4.96 2.75
CA ARG A 112 -12.66 -5.85 1.65
C ARG A 112 -12.21 -7.29 1.86
N ILE A 113 -10.97 -7.52 2.28
CA ILE A 113 -10.44 -8.84 2.62
C ILE A 113 -11.29 -9.53 3.69
N ASN A 114 -11.59 -8.82 4.78
CA ASN A 114 -12.34 -9.39 5.90
C ASN A 114 -13.78 -9.71 5.51
N TYR A 115 -14.42 -8.83 4.74
CA TYR A 115 -15.76 -9.07 4.20
C TYR A 115 -15.81 -10.32 3.32
N MET A 116 -14.86 -10.47 2.39
CA MET A 116 -14.78 -11.65 1.50
C MET A 116 -14.55 -12.95 2.29
N LYS A 117 -13.73 -12.91 3.34
CA LYS A 117 -13.52 -14.07 4.21
C LYS A 117 -14.81 -14.46 4.95
N GLN A 118 -15.54 -13.48 5.49
CA GLN A 118 -16.80 -13.73 6.18
C GLN A 118 -17.83 -14.37 5.25
N LEU A 119 -17.95 -13.86 4.01
CA LEU A 119 -18.85 -14.40 3.00
C LEU A 119 -18.52 -15.87 2.68
N SER A 120 -17.24 -16.18 2.41
CA SER A 120 -16.81 -17.56 2.12
C SER A 120 -17.15 -18.52 3.26
N THR A 121 -16.94 -18.09 4.51
CA THR A 121 -17.20 -18.90 5.70
C THR A 121 -18.70 -19.20 5.82
N GLN A 122 -19.56 -18.22 5.61
CA GLN A 122 -21.02 -18.41 5.63
C GLN A 122 -21.51 -19.36 4.54
N THR A 123 -20.94 -19.29 3.32
CA THR A 123 -21.28 -20.19 2.23
C THR A 123 -20.98 -21.64 2.58
N TYR A 124 -19.79 -21.93 3.17
CA TYR A 124 -19.47 -23.29 3.60
C TYR A 124 -20.45 -23.82 4.65
N PHE A 125 -20.76 -23.03 5.69
CA PHE A 125 -21.71 -23.46 6.72
C PHE A 125 -23.10 -23.77 6.15
N ARG A 126 -23.59 -22.99 5.17
CA ARG A 126 -24.88 -23.27 4.52
C ARG A 126 -24.88 -24.59 3.75
N VAL A 127 -23.81 -24.90 3.03
CA VAL A 127 -23.69 -26.16 2.29
C VAL A 127 -23.66 -27.36 3.24
N PHE A 128 -22.97 -27.25 4.37
CA PHE A 128 -22.93 -28.34 5.36
C PHE A 128 -24.25 -28.54 6.12
N GLN A 129 -25.07 -27.50 6.29
CA GLN A 129 -26.39 -27.63 6.93
C GLN A 129 -27.46 -28.21 6.02
N THR A 130 -27.21 -28.29 4.71
CA THR A 130 -28.13 -28.88 3.72
C THR A 130 -27.93 -30.38 3.50
N PHE A 131 -27.00 -31.02 4.23
CA PHE A 131 -26.79 -32.47 4.28
C PHE A 131 -27.01 -32.98 5.70
#